data_AF-D3BUQ7-F1
#
_entry.id   AF-D3BUQ7-F1
#
_cell.length_a   1.000
_cell.length_b   1.000
_cell.length_c   1.000
_cell.angle_alpha   90.00
_cell.angle_beta   90.00
_cell.angle_gamma   90.00
#
_symmetry.space_group_name_H-M   'P 1'
#
loop_
_entity.id
_entity.type
_entity.pdbx_description
1 polymer ?
#
loop_
_entity_poly.entity_id
_entity_poly.type
_entity_poly.pdbx_seq_one_letter_code
_entity_poly.pdbx_strand_id
1 'polypeptide(L)'
;MEICSNHIDKIFVNLSHLILNKIIGCLDENIDRICFSLVCKRWFNDRDKYLIFNTDNININSNNNNDITQNHKQFKLPSYNNIFNKSIQSKTDCSLFIGATRFLFGEYDFYYDKNTDLKSIPSYISMIGSTDESTDLEYFYQILLESQSVTTLCGCHTLRYGLPKTIKKLSFSYRFNELLVKGSLPSSLEVLSFHSSFKQAIQADVLPEGLLEFNLYSIDYQSDLQPGVFPSSLKTLNLCYYKNPIKAGVLPEKLECLYYSGECTPLEDGVLPKSLKKLVNVPMTWLQAISSLPNLEIIHFFQFKKGISTFNLDLLPSSLKVLKFKQFKLIGAMPTSIKSLCIVECEFQFEEIFPETLQYHFESLQYLSDKILSIPSNVKIDKLIIEGSIDQENCSLSPPSGITSIRLDMTLDQGDGFLRIDGNDQTTLKELRLPYFDFQPRAFIPNTIEELDIGDNSLIYCLDLIKSIDSIKTLMLSKFPKIEIISPESFKTINNIIYTEESNSNIVIYRKLDDNYYLISFVIVAGFVEVVESLVFVVVVVEFVLVVFVVPVVFVESLVELVDLIMMKTLTEYVLVWCARDGSMIEINILIIK
;
A
#
# COMPACT_ATOMS: atom_id res chain seq x y z
N MET A 1 18.01 -11.76 19.01
CA MET A 1 17.00 -12.78 19.39
C MET A 1 17.50 -13.56 20.60
N GLU A 2 17.09 -13.20 21.82
CA GLU A 2 17.35 -14.01 23.02
C GLU A 2 16.22 -15.03 23.22
N ILE A 3 16.38 -16.20 22.62
CA ILE A 3 15.66 -17.41 23.03
C ILE A 3 16.73 -18.46 23.26
N CYS A 4 17.28 -18.55 24.47
CA CYS A 4 18.08 -19.71 24.90
C CYS A 4 18.26 -19.73 26.42
N SER A 5 17.37 -20.44 27.13
CA SER A 5 17.69 -21.32 28.27
C SER A 5 16.45 -21.59 29.14
N ASN A 6 15.74 -22.69 28.88
CA ASN A 6 15.28 -23.69 29.86
C ASN A 6 14.27 -24.66 29.21
N HIS A 7 13.87 -25.72 29.93
CA HIS A 7 12.95 -26.81 29.53
C HIS A 7 11.75 -26.48 28.61
N ILE A 8 11.30 -25.22 28.56
CA ILE A 8 10.31 -24.67 27.63
C ILE A 8 10.79 -24.76 26.17
N ASP A 9 12.10 -24.66 25.91
CA ASP A 9 12.72 -24.70 24.58
C ASP A 9 12.47 -26.04 23.85
N LYS A 10 12.40 -27.15 24.60
CA LYS A 10 12.06 -28.47 24.04
C LYS A 10 10.62 -28.54 23.55
N ILE A 11 9.71 -27.74 24.10
CA ILE A 11 8.30 -27.73 23.67
C ILE A 11 8.21 -27.07 22.30
N PHE A 12 8.87 -25.92 22.12
CA PHE A 12 8.86 -25.17 20.86
C PHE A 12 9.56 -25.91 19.73
N VAL A 13 10.76 -26.47 19.93
CA VAL A 13 11.44 -27.25 18.88
C VAL A 13 10.61 -28.47 18.45
N ASN A 14 9.75 -28.99 19.32
CA ASN A 14 8.95 -30.19 19.06
C ASN A 14 7.53 -29.96 18.53
N LEU A 15 7.16 -28.73 18.17
CA LEU A 15 5.87 -28.45 17.54
C LEU A 15 5.60 -29.35 16.32
N SER A 16 4.34 -29.76 16.16
CA SER A 16 3.92 -30.57 15.02
C SER A 16 3.96 -29.74 13.73
N HIS A 17 4.15 -30.40 12.58
CA HIS A 17 4.13 -29.70 11.28
C HIS A 17 2.80 -28.98 11.03
N LEU A 18 1.68 -29.46 11.60
CA LEU A 18 0.39 -28.78 11.53
C LEU A 18 0.41 -27.42 12.27
N ILE A 19 1.03 -27.37 13.45
CA ILE A 19 1.15 -26.11 14.22
C ILE A 19 2.14 -25.19 13.53
N LEU A 20 3.28 -25.70 13.06
CA LEU A 20 4.27 -24.92 12.31
C LEU A 20 3.65 -24.33 11.03
N ASN A 21 2.84 -25.09 10.31
CA ASN A 21 2.13 -24.61 9.12
C ASN A 21 1.13 -23.50 9.46
N LYS A 22 0.38 -23.61 10.57
CA LYS A 22 -0.50 -22.53 11.04
C LYS A 22 0.27 -21.26 11.43
N ILE A 23 1.43 -21.40 12.07
CA ILE A 23 2.31 -20.26 12.41
C ILE A 23 2.83 -19.60 11.13
N ILE A 24 3.34 -20.38 10.18
CA ILE A 24 3.78 -19.87 8.86
C ILE A 24 2.64 -19.15 8.13
N GLY A 25 1.41 -19.66 8.23
CA GLY A 25 0.22 -19.02 7.65
C GLY A 25 -0.13 -17.67 8.27
N CYS A 26 0.44 -17.31 9.43
CA CYS A 26 0.31 -16.00 10.06
C CYS A 26 1.47 -15.04 9.72
N LEU A 27 2.48 -15.49 8.96
CA LEU A 27 3.58 -14.65 8.50
C LEU A 27 3.30 -14.19 7.08
N ASP A 28 3.10 -12.89 6.88
CA ASP A 28 2.77 -12.33 5.58
C ASP A 28 4.00 -12.33 4.64
N GLU A 29 5.16 -11.98 5.18
CA GLU A 29 6.40 -11.83 4.42
C GLU A 29 7.17 -13.14 4.23
N ASN A 30 7.60 -13.41 3.00
CA ASN A 30 8.35 -14.62 2.65
C ASN A 30 9.73 -14.66 3.32
N ILE A 31 10.37 -13.50 3.56
CA ILE A 31 11.63 -13.42 4.29
C ILE A 31 11.46 -13.87 5.75
N ASP A 32 10.34 -13.53 6.38
CA ASP A 32 10.06 -13.92 7.76
C ASP A 32 9.76 -15.43 7.85
N ARG A 33 9.12 -16.02 6.83
CA ARG A 33 8.96 -17.49 6.70
C ARG A 33 10.31 -18.19 6.60
N ILE A 34 11.27 -17.64 5.85
CA ILE A 34 12.64 -18.17 5.77
C ILE A 34 13.33 -18.03 7.13
N CYS A 35 13.35 -16.84 7.73
CA CYS A 35 13.89 -16.59 9.06
C CYS A 35 13.35 -17.60 10.09
N PHE A 36 12.03 -17.82 10.08
CA PHE A 36 11.36 -18.76 10.96
C PHE A 36 11.91 -20.17 10.80
N SER A 37 12.08 -20.66 9.57
CA SER A 37 12.65 -21.98 9.33
C SER A 37 14.13 -22.10 9.71
N LEU A 38 14.86 -20.99 9.80
CA LEU A 38 16.27 -20.96 10.21
C LEU A 38 16.46 -20.94 11.74
N VAL A 39 15.39 -20.81 12.54
CA VAL A 39 15.47 -20.72 14.01
C VAL A 39 16.11 -21.96 14.64
N CYS A 40 15.84 -23.16 14.13
CA CYS A 40 16.49 -24.37 14.62
C CYS A 40 16.66 -25.44 13.54
N LYS A 41 17.61 -26.36 13.77
CA LYS A 41 17.99 -27.42 12.82
C LYS A 41 16.82 -28.30 12.40
N ARG A 42 15.93 -28.66 13.33
CA ARG A 42 14.74 -29.49 13.01
C ARG A 42 13.82 -28.75 12.05
N TRP A 43 13.48 -27.50 12.34
CA TRP A 43 12.58 -26.70 11.51
C TRP A 43 13.19 -26.47 10.13
N PHE A 44 14.50 -26.22 10.04
CA PHE A 44 15.17 -26.11 8.76
C PHE A 44 15.12 -27.42 7.97
N ASN A 45 15.42 -28.56 8.60
CA ASN A 45 15.44 -29.85 7.91
C ASN A 45 14.04 -30.31 7.48
N ASP A 46 13.01 -30.00 8.26
CA ASP A 46 11.62 -30.36 7.98
C ASP A 46 10.86 -29.31 7.15
N ARG A 47 11.52 -28.24 6.69
CA ARG A 47 10.87 -27.09 6.01
C ARG A 47 9.91 -27.48 4.89
N ASP A 48 10.23 -28.48 4.07
CA ASP A 48 9.37 -28.97 2.97
C ASP A 48 8.02 -29.54 3.44
N LYS A 49 7.85 -29.83 4.73
CA LYS A 49 6.64 -30.43 5.31
C LYS A 49 5.64 -29.42 5.85
N TYR A 50 6.07 -28.19 6.11
CA TYR A 50 5.22 -27.18 6.76
C TYR A 50 5.31 -25.79 6.13
N LEU A 51 6.41 -25.44 5.45
CA LEU A 51 6.62 -24.14 4.86
C LEU A 51 6.07 -24.11 3.42
N ILE A 52 5.26 -23.09 3.15
CA ILE A 52 4.78 -22.71 1.81
C ILE A 52 5.03 -21.21 1.71
N PHE A 53 5.44 -20.71 0.54
CA PHE A 53 5.61 -19.27 0.34
C PHE A 53 4.27 -18.59 0.05
N ASN A 54 4.16 -17.35 0.49
CA ASN A 54 3.09 -16.45 0.08
C ASN A 54 3.33 -16.09 -1.39
N THR A 55 2.46 -16.55 -2.28
CA THR A 55 2.57 -16.31 -3.73
C THR A 55 2.11 -14.93 -4.15
N ASP A 56 1.38 -14.22 -3.29
CA ASP A 56 0.93 -12.85 -3.55
C ASP A 56 2.13 -11.89 -3.61
N ASN A 57 3.16 -12.18 -2.80
CA ASN A 57 4.41 -11.42 -2.76
C ASN A 57 5.50 -12.01 -3.67
N ILE A 58 5.17 -12.96 -4.56
CA ILE A 58 6.11 -13.49 -5.54
C ILE A 58 5.73 -12.98 -6.92
N ASN A 59 6.60 -12.16 -7.48
CA ASN A 59 6.47 -11.72 -8.85
C ASN A 59 6.76 -12.86 -9.82
N ILE A 60 5.69 -13.50 -10.31
CA ILE A 60 5.71 -14.43 -11.43
C ILE A 60 5.72 -13.51 -12.64
N ASN A 61 6.87 -13.19 -13.23
CA ASN A 61 6.91 -12.33 -14.41
C ASN A 61 7.46 -13.14 -15.58
N SER A 62 6.59 -13.59 -16.49
CA SER A 62 7.01 -14.17 -17.76
C SER A 62 6.47 -13.39 -18.95
N ASN A 63 7.41 -12.88 -19.75
CA ASN A 63 7.11 -12.21 -21.02
C ASN A 63 6.86 -13.25 -22.12
N ASN A 64 5.76 -13.08 -22.84
CA ASN A 64 5.36 -13.89 -23.99
C ASN A 64 5.30 -15.40 -23.70
N ASN A 65 5.07 -15.77 -22.43
CA ASN A 65 4.90 -17.16 -21.98
C ASN A 65 4.01 -17.20 -20.74
N ASN A 66 3.19 -18.25 -20.61
CA ASN A 66 2.36 -18.55 -19.44
C ASN A 66 2.92 -19.70 -18.59
N ASP A 67 4.08 -20.25 -18.96
CA ASP A 67 4.73 -21.32 -18.21
C ASP A 67 5.38 -20.78 -16.92
N ILE A 68 4.62 -20.95 -15.83
CA ILE A 68 5.00 -20.69 -14.45
C ILE A 68 6.39 -21.27 -14.10
N THR A 69 6.78 -22.39 -14.71
CA THR A 69 8.05 -23.08 -14.39
C THR A 69 9.29 -22.38 -14.96
N GLN A 70 9.14 -21.38 -15.83
CA GLN A 70 10.29 -20.61 -16.33
C GLN A 70 10.74 -19.46 -15.41
N ASN A 71 10.01 -19.21 -14.32
CA ASN A 71 10.27 -18.12 -13.38
C ASN A 71 11.35 -18.44 -12.31
N HIS A 72 11.95 -19.63 -12.33
CA HIS A 72 12.96 -20.06 -11.35
C HIS A 72 14.29 -19.28 -11.41
N LYS A 73 14.52 -18.41 -12.40
CA LYS A 73 15.81 -17.69 -12.53
C LYS A 73 16.06 -16.66 -11.42
N GLN A 74 14.99 -16.14 -10.80
CA GLN A 74 15.08 -15.06 -9.82
C GLN A 74 15.27 -15.57 -8.39
N PHE A 75 14.84 -16.80 -8.08
CA PHE A 75 14.95 -17.38 -6.74
C PHE A 75 16.29 -18.13 -6.58
N LYS A 76 17.20 -17.60 -5.76
CA LYS A 76 18.60 -18.07 -5.65
C LYS A 76 18.89 -18.91 -4.40
N LEU A 77 17.90 -19.33 -3.62
CA LEU A 77 18.09 -20.16 -2.42
C LEU A 77 17.88 -21.65 -2.73
N PRO A 78 18.94 -22.46 -2.96
CA PRO A 78 18.79 -23.83 -3.45
C PRO A 78 18.02 -24.71 -2.46
N SER A 79 18.24 -24.50 -1.16
CA SER A 79 17.57 -25.23 -0.09
C SER A 79 16.05 -25.01 -0.06
N TYR A 80 15.54 -23.92 -0.63
CA TYR A 80 14.11 -23.59 -0.65
C TYR A 80 13.47 -23.74 -2.04
N ASN A 81 14.26 -24.12 -3.05
CA ASN A 81 13.80 -24.13 -4.45
C ASN A 81 12.59 -25.06 -4.65
N ASN A 82 12.60 -26.23 -4.01
CA ASN A 82 11.46 -27.15 -4.06
C ASN A 82 10.17 -26.53 -3.48
N ILE A 83 10.29 -25.80 -2.38
CA ILE A 83 9.15 -25.12 -1.73
C ILE A 83 8.66 -23.97 -2.61
N PHE A 84 9.58 -23.19 -3.18
CA PHE A 84 9.26 -22.15 -4.16
C PHE A 84 8.47 -22.72 -5.33
N ASN A 85 8.96 -23.79 -5.94
CA ASN A 85 8.31 -24.41 -7.09
C ASN A 85 6.92 -24.95 -6.75
N LYS A 86 6.78 -25.63 -5.61
CA LYS A 86 5.48 -26.13 -5.14
C LYS A 86 4.48 -25.01 -4.86
N SER A 87 4.94 -23.93 -4.23
CA SER A 87 4.09 -22.77 -3.90
C SER A 87 3.58 -22.13 -5.20
N ILE A 88 4.48 -21.92 -6.15
CA ILE A 88 4.19 -21.27 -7.42
C ILE A 88 3.31 -22.15 -8.33
N GLN A 89 3.51 -23.47 -8.35
CA GLN A 89 2.62 -24.42 -9.05
C GLN A 89 1.22 -24.51 -8.45
N SER A 90 1.03 -24.09 -7.20
CA SER A 90 -0.28 -24.10 -6.54
C SER A 90 -1.11 -22.83 -6.79
N LYS A 91 -0.55 -21.82 -7.47
CA LYS A 91 -1.26 -20.57 -7.77
C LYS A 91 -2.36 -20.80 -8.82
N THR A 92 -3.58 -20.33 -8.51
CA THR A 92 -4.77 -20.56 -9.36
C THR A 92 -5.49 -19.27 -9.75
N ASP A 93 -5.05 -18.13 -9.22
CA ASP A 93 -5.68 -16.82 -9.32
C ASP A 93 -4.78 -15.81 -10.04
N CYS A 94 -3.99 -16.28 -11.00
CA CYS A 94 -3.04 -15.44 -11.73
C CYS A 94 -3.74 -14.41 -12.63
N SER A 95 -2.99 -13.37 -12.94
CA SER A 95 -3.39 -12.23 -13.76
C SER A 95 -2.58 -12.18 -15.07
N LEU A 96 -3.25 -11.85 -16.16
CA LEU A 96 -2.65 -11.79 -17.50
C LEU A 96 -2.92 -10.43 -18.14
N PHE A 97 -1.88 -9.81 -18.69
CA PHE A 97 -1.99 -8.58 -19.47
C PHE A 97 -1.72 -8.83 -20.95
N ILE A 98 -2.54 -8.22 -21.80
CA ILE A 98 -2.40 -8.30 -23.26
C ILE A 98 -2.44 -6.90 -23.89
N GLY A 99 -1.34 -6.50 -24.53
CA GLY A 99 -1.17 -5.21 -25.20
C GLY A 99 0.17 -4.58 -24.84
N ALA A 100 0.53 -3.46 -25.46
CA ALA A 100 1.87 -2.88 -25.32
C ALA A 100 2.25 -2.49 -23.87
N THR A 101 3.45 -2.92 -23.44
CA THR A 101 4.10 -2.69 -22.13
C THR A 101 4.30 -1.22 -21.79
N ARG A 102 4.15 -0.33 -22.77
CA ARG A 102 4.43 1.11 -22.62
C ARG A 102 3.41 1.83 -21.72
N PHE A 103 2.30 1.19 -21.38
CA PHE A 103 1.21 1.76 -20.57
C PHE A 103 0.90 0.95 -19.31
N LEU A 104 1.90 0.26 -18.74
CA LEU A 104 1.70 -0.58 -17.55
C LEU A 104 1.21 0.28 -16.37
N PHE A 105 -0.06 0.10 -16.02
CA PHE A 105 -0.66 0.51 -14.76
C PHE A 105 -1.13 -0.78 -14.05
N GLY A 106 -0.20 -1.49 -13.41
CA GLY A 106 -0.51 -2.68 -12.59
C GLY A 106 0.48 -3.84 -12.72
N GLU A 107 0.60 -4.63 -11.66
CA GLU A 107 1.39 -5.86 -11.60
C GLU A 107 0.54 -7.03 -12.13
N TYR A 108 0.93 -7.59 -13.27
CA TYR A 108 0.31 -8.79 -13.85
C TYR A 108 1.31 -9.93 -13.86
N ASP A 109 0.86 -11.16 -13.60
CA ASP A 109 1.74 -12.35 -13.58
C ASP A 109 2.25 -12.74 -14.98
N PHE A 110 1.48 -12.40 -16.01
CA PHE A 110 1.80 -12.78 -17.38
C PHE A 110 1.61 -11.59 -18.30
N TYR A 111 2.52 -11.47 -19.26
CA TYR A 111 2.48 -10.39 -20.22
C TYR A 111 2.61 -10.91 -21.65
N TYR A 112 1.75 -10.43 -22.54
CA TYR A 112 1.81 -10.69 -23.97
C TYR A 112 1.65 -9.39 -24.77
N ASP A 113 2.54 -9.16 -25.72
CA ASP A 113 2.44 -8.00 -26.63
C ASP A 113 1.18 -8.06 -27.50
N LYS A 114 0.82 -9.27 -27.96
CA LYS A 114 -0.33 -9.51 -28.83
C LYS A 114 -1.17 -10.67 -28.34
N ASN A 115 -2.49 -10.56 -28.52
CA ASN A 115 -3.41 -11.64 -28.23
C ASN A 115 -3.18 -12.90 -29.11
N THR A 116 -2.70 -12.74 -30.35
CA THR A 116 -2.41 -13.85 -31.28
C THR A 116 -1.33 -14.81 -30.78
N ASP A 117 -0.50 -14.37 -29.85
CA ASP A 117 0.56 -15.18 -29.26
C ASP A 117 0.01 -16.17 -28.22
N LEU A 118 -1.25 -15.96 -27.78
CA LEU A 118 -1.98 -16.82 -26.87
C LEU A 118 -2.93 -17.75 -27.63
N LYS A 119 -2.72 -19.06 -27.55
CA LYS A 119 -3.61 -20.07 -28.17
C LYS A 119 -4.90 -20.31 -27.38
N SER A 120 -4.84 -20.18 -26.07
CA SER A 120 -5.95 -20.41 -25.14
C SER A 120 -5.61 -19.76 -23.80
N ILE A 121 -6.62 -19.34 -23.04
CA ILE A 121 -6.42 -18.83 -21.67
C ILE A 121 -6.32 -20.02 -20.71
N PRO A 122 -5.19 -20.19 -19.98
CA PRO A 122 -5.05 -21.24 -18.99
C PRO A 122 -6.02 -21.12 -17.81
N SER A 123 -6.39 -22.25 -17.22
CA SER A 123 -7.38 -22.32 -16.12
C SER A 123 -6.97 -21.65 -14.81
N TYR A 124 -5.67 -21.40 -14.59
CA TYR A 124 -5.17 -20.65 -13.44
C TYR A 124 -5.18 -19.12 -13.65
N ILE A 125 -5.59 -18.64 -14.84
CA ILE A 125 -5.79 -17.21 -15.09
C ILE A 125 -7.20 -16.84 -14.66
N SER A 126 -7.32 -15.95 -13.68
CA SER A 126 -8.59 -15.45 -13.15
C SER A 126 -8.89 -14.01 -13.58
N MET A 127 -7.85 -13.24 -13.92
CA MET A 127 -7.94 -11.83 -14.29
C MET A 127 -7.21 -11.56 -15.60
N ILE A 128 -7.83 -10.78 -16.48
CA ILE A 128 -7.23 -10.31 -17.73
C ILE A 128 -7.32 -8.80 -17.82
N GLY A 129 -6.20 -8.14 -18.14
CA GLY A 129 -6.13 -6.73 -18.51
C GLY A 129 -5.75 -6.54 -19.97
N SER A 130 -6.30 -5.51 -20.61
CA SER A 130 -5.94 -5.15 -21.98
C SER A 130 -5.98 -3.64 -22.22
N THR A 131 -5.18 -3.16 -23.18
CA THR A 131 -5.12 -1.74 -23.59
C THR A 131 -5.85 -1.50 -24.91
N ASP A 132 -6.14 -0.23 -25.20
CA ASP A 132 -6.84 0.22 -26.42
C ASP A 132 -6.10 -0.07 -27.75
N GLU A 133 -4.91 -0.69 -27.73
CA GLU A 133 -4.05 -0.91 -28.90
C GLU A 133 -4.12 -2.33 -29.49
N SER A 134 -5.00 -3.21 -29.00
CA SER A 134 -5.08 -4.61 -29.46
C SER A 134 -5.51 -4.72 -30.94
N THR A 135 -4.78 -5.49 -31.74
CA THR A 135 -4.95 -5.53 -33.21
C THR A 135 -6.02 -6.50 -33.72
N ASP A 136 -6.46 -7.49 -32.91
CA ASP A 136 -7.51 -8.45 -33.31
C ASP A 136 -8.50 -8.72 -32.17
N LEU A 137 -9.49 -7.84 -32.02
CA LEU A 137 -10.49 -7.97 -30.95
C LEU A 137 -11.31 -9.27 -31.08
N GLU A 138 -11.65 -9.70 -32.30
CA GLU A 138 -12.51 -10.86 -32.51
C GLU A 138 -11.87 -12.14 -31.95
N TYR A 139 -10.59 -12.37 -32.28
CA TYR A 139 -9.84 -13.51 -31.74
C TYR A 139 -9.77 -13.49 -30.21
N PHE A 140 -9.52 -12.32 -29.61
CA PHE A 140 -9.46 -12.19 -28.15
C PHE A 140 -10.78 -12.56 -27.48
N TYR A 141 -11.91 -12.05 -27.96
CA TYR A 141 -13.21 -12.39 -27.38
C TYR A 141 -13.56 -13.87 -27.61
N GLN A 142 -13.14 -14.48 -28.71
CA GLN A 142 -13.31 -15.92 -28.95
C GLN A 142 -12.60 -16.75 -27.86
N ILE A 143 -11.30 -16.54 -27.63
CA ILE A 143 -10.57 -17.29 -26.61
C ILE A 143 -11.06 -16.96 -25.19
N LEU A 144 -11.55 -15.74 -24.97
CA LEU A 144 -12.15 -15.32 -23.70
C LEU A 144 -13.43 -16.10 -23.40
N LEU A 145 -14.31 -16.28 -24.39
CA LEU A 145 -15.56 -17.05 -24.28
C LEU A 145 -15.33 -18.54 -24.04
N GLU A 146 -14.20 -19.09 -24.48
CA GLU A 146 -13.80 -20.47 -24.22
C GLU A 146 -13.29 -20.68 -22.79
N SER A 147 -12.89 -19.60 -22.10
CA SER A 147 -12.39 -19.68 -20.72
C SER A 147 -13.52 -19.85 -19.70
N GLN A 148 -13.27 -20.72 -18.72
CA GLN A 148 -14.15 -20.92 -17.56
C GLN A 148 -13.58 -20.35 -16.25
N SER A 149 -12.33 -19.87 -16.27
CA SER A 149 -11.62 -19.41 -15.08
C SER A 149 -11.64 -17.89 -14.91
N VAL A 150 -11.78 -17.13 -16.01
CA VAL A 150 -11.72 -15.67 -15.97
C VAL A 150 -12.96 -15.11 -15.28
N THR A 151 -12.74 -14.36 -14.21
CA THR A 151 -13.76 -13.69 -13.42
C THR A 151 -13.62 -12.17 -13.45
N THR A 152 -12.44 -11.65 -13.80
CA THR A 152 -12.16 -10.22 -13.89
C THR A 152 -11.64 -9.86 -15.27
N LEU A 153 -12.29 -8.91 -15.94
CA LEU A 153 -11.84 -8.35 -17.21
C LEU A 153 -11.67 -6.83 -17.08
N CYS A 154 -10.45 -6.36 -17.32
CA CYS A 154 -10.09 -4.96 -17.29
C CYS A 154 -9.76 -4.44 -18.69
N GLY A 155 -10.37 -3.30 -19.06
CA GLY A 155 -10.16 -2.70 -20.37
C GLY A 155 -11.00 -3.33 -21.48
N CYS A 156 -12.22 -3.79 -21.19
CA CYS A 156 -13.14 -4.31 -22.21
C CYS A 156 -13.48 -3.24 -23.26
N HIS A 157 -13.16 -3.49 -24.53
CA HIS A 157 -13.36 -2.53 -25.63
C HIS A 157 -14.74 -2.53 -26.26
N THR A 158 -15.46 -3.65 -26.23
CA THR A 158 -16.73 -3.83 -26.95
C THR A 158 -17.56 -4.95 -26.33
N LEU A 159 -18.89 -4.82 -26.42
CA LEU A 159 -19.84 -5.88 -26.04
C LEU A 159 -20.30 -6.71 -27.24
N ARG A 160 -19.86 -6.37 -28.46
CA ARG A 160 -20.33 -6.98 -29.72
C ARG A 160 -20.21 -8.50 -29.75
N TYR A 161 -19.12 -9.05 -29.21
CA TYR A 161 -18.84 -10.49 -29.24
C TYR A 161 -19.44 -11.25 -28.04
N GLY A 162 -19.98 -10.54 -27.06
CA GLY A 162 -20.44 -11.11 -25.80
C GLY A 162 -19.31 -11.31 -24.78
N LEU A 163 -19.71 -11.58 -23.54
CA LEU A 163 -18.80 -11.79 -22.40
C LEU A 163 -19.10 -13.14 -21.73
N PRO A 164 -18.09 -13.82 -21.16
CA PRO A 164 -18.31 -15.05 -20.40
C PRO A 164 -19.25 -14.82 -19.21
N LYS A 165 -20.08 -15.82 -18.91
CA LYS A 165 -20.98 -15.81 -17.73
C LYS A 165 -20.26 -15.98 -16.39
N THR A 166 -18.94 -16.15 -16.42
CA THR A 166 -18.08 -16.26 -15.24
C THR A 166 -17.59 -14.89 -14.76
N ILE A 167 -17.71 -13.85 -15.58
CA ILE A 167 -17.24 -12.50 -15.25
C ILE A 167 -18.06 -11.93 -14.09
N LYS A 168 -17.35 -11.58 -13.02
CA LYS A 168 -17.85 -10.92 -11.81
C LYS A 168 -17.42 -9.47 -11.72
N LYS A 169 -16.26 -9.12 -12.28
CA LYS A 169 -15.72 -7.75 -12.29
C LYS A 169 -15.40 -7.34 -13.72
N LEU A 170 -15.97 -6.22 -14.16
CA LEU A 170 -15.79 -5.71 -15.52
C LEU A 170 -15.43 -4.23 -15.45
N SER A 171 -14.31 -3.86 -16.06
CA SER A 171 -14.01 -2.46 -16.37
C SER A 171 -13.88 -2.27 -17.88
N PHE A 172 -14.57 -1.26 -18.40
CA PHE A 172 -14.48 -0.92 -19.82
C PHE A 172 -13.23 -0.11 -20.13
N SER A 173 -12.76 -0.17 -21.37
CA SER A 173 -11.61 0.62 -21.82
C SER A 173 -11.90 2.13 -21.79
N TYR A 174 -10.86 2.97 -21.84
CA TYR A 174 -11.02 4.42 -21.78
C TYR A 174 -11.80 4.98 -22.97
N ARG A 175 -11.88 4.24 -24.08
CA ARG A 175 -12.57 4.60 -25.32
C ARG A 175 -13.96 3.97 -25.48
N PHE A 176 -14.39 3.12 -24.55
CA PHE A 176 -15.70 2.46 -24.65
C PHE A 176 -16.85 3.49 -24.60
N ASN A 177 -17.75 3.43 -25.59
CA ASN A 177 -18.91 4.32 -25.68
C ASN A 177 -20.12 3.66 -26.39
N GLU A 178 -20.24 2.34 -26.30
CA GLU A 178 -21.37 1.59 -26.90
C GLU A 178 -22.63 1.73 -26.05
N LEU A 179 -23.80 1.68 -26.69
CA LEU A 179 -25.08 1.66 -26.00
C LEU A 179 -25.24 0.32 -25.27
N LEU A 180 -25.56 0.37 -23.98
CA LEU A 180 -25.87 -0.81 -23.19
C LEU A 180 -27.32 -1.25 -23.47
N VAL A 181 -27.51 -2.54 -23.74
CA VAL A 181 -28.83 -3.14 -23.98
C VAL A 181 -29.10 -4.23 -22.97
N LYS A 182 -30.37 -4.43 -22.60
CA LYS A 182 -30.75 -5.47 -21.62
C LYS A 182 -30.18 -6.83 -22.02
N GLY A 183 -29.40 -7.44 -21.14
CA GLY A 183 -28.73 -8.72 -21.38
C GLY A 183 -27.34 -8.66 -22.03
N SER A 184 -26.81 -7.47 -22.35
CA SER A 184 -25.43 -7.32 -22.87
C SER A 184 -24.35 -7.53 -21.81
N LEU A 185 -24.72 -7.42 -20.53
CA LEU A 185 -23.83 -7.65 -19.39
C LEU A 185 -24.10 -9.03 -18.76
N PRO A 186 -23.08 -9.76 -18.30
CA PRO A 186 -23.25 -11.03 -17.59
C PRO A 186 -24.12 -10.89 -16.33
N SER A 187 -25.01 -11.85 -16.09
CA SER A 187 -25.87 -11.84 -14.90
C SER A 187 -25.11 -12.10 -13.58
N SER A 188 -23.89 -12.63 -13.68
CA SER A 188 -22.96 -12.87 -12.56
C SER A 188 -22.19 -11.62 -12.12
N LEU A 189 -22.36 -10.50 -12.81
CA LEU A 189 -21.56 -9.30 -12.60
C LEU A 189 -21.87 -8.65 -11.25
N GLU A 190 -20.82 -8.49 -10.44
CA GLU A 190 -20.86 -7.92 -9.10
C GLU A 190 -20.26 -6.50 -9.08
N VAL A 191 -19.26 -6.21 -9.92
CA VAL A 191 -18.58 -4.91 -10.03
C VAL A 191 -18.50 -4.44 -11.47
N LEU A 192 -18.94 -3.20 -11.73
CA LEU A 192 -18.90 -2.58 -13.06
C LEU A 192 -18.29 -1.19 -13.03
N SER A 193 -17.33 -0.93 -13.93
CA SER A 193 -16.63 0.35 -14.01
C SER A 193 -16.61 0.92 -15.43
N PHE A 194 -16.99 2.19 -15.57
CA PHE A 194 -16.86 3.00 -16.79
C PHE A 194 -15.80 4.09 -16.59
N HIS A 195 -15.03 4.36 -17.66
CA HIS A 195 -13.95 5.36 -17.68
C HIS A 195 -14.28 6.54 -18.60
N SER A 196 -13.28 7.38 -18.91
CA SER A 196 -13.42 8.76 -19.39
C SER A 196 -14.41 9.00 -20.53
N SER A 197 -14.46 8.15 -21.57
CA SER A 197 -15.21 8.47 -22.81
C SER A 197 -16.68 8.02 -22.86
N PHE A 198 -17.22 7.37 -21.83
CA PHE A 198 -18.58 6.82 -21.87
C PHE A 198 -19.68 7.90 -21.75
N LYS A 199 -20.50 8.08 -22.79
CA LYS A 199 -21.52 9.16 -22.88
C LYS A 199 -22.96 8.67 -22.96
N GLN A 200 -23.17 7.36 -23.15
CA GLN A 200 -24.48 6.81 -23.44
C GLN A 200 -25.38 6.79 -22.21
N ALA A 201 -26.66 7.09 -22.39
CA ALA A 201 -27.64 6.97 -21.32
C ALA A 201 -27.77 5.50 -20.85
N ILE A 202 -27.84 5.30 -19.53
CA ILE A 202 -28.07 3.99 -18.94
C ILE A 202 -29.57 3.89 -18.65
N GLN A 203 -30.24 2.92 -19.28
CA GLN A 203 -31.67 2.70 -19.09
C GLN A 203 -31.94 1.81 -17.88
N ALA A 204 -33.16 1.88 -17.33
CA ALA A 204 -33.62 0.96 -16.31
C ALA A 204 -33.55 -0.51 -16.80
N ASP A 205 -33.34 -1.44 -15.86
CA ASP A 205 -33.17 -2.89 -16.10
C ASP A 205 -31.97 -3.31 -16.96
N VAL A 206 -31.08 -2.39 -17.36
CA VAL A 206 -29.90 -2.74 -18.17
C VAL A 206 -28.76 -3.26 -17.29
N LEU A 207 -28.60 -2.69 -16.10
CA LEU A 207 -27.64 -3.17 -15.11
C LEU A 207 -28.16 -4.47 -14.47
N PRO A 208 -27.30 -5.48 -14.23
CA PRO A 208 -27.74 -6.75 -13.68
C PRO A 208 -28.16 -6.62 -12.20
N GLU A 209 -29.23 -7.33 -11.80
CA GLU A 209 -29.78 -7.32 -10.43
C GLU A 209 -28.82 -7.85 -9.35
N GLY A 210 -27.70 -8.48 -9.74
CA GLY A 210 -26.65 -8.94 -8.83
C GLY A 210 -25.57 -7.89 -8.55
N LEU A 211 -25.61 -6.73 -9.19
CA LEU A 211 -24.55 -5.74 -9.13
C LEU A 211 -24.44 -5.12 -7.73
N LEU A 212 -23.24 -5.15 -7.15
CA LEU A 212 -22.94 -4.65 -5.82
C LEU A 212 -22.21 -3.31 -5.85
N GLU A 213 -21.37 -3.10 -6.85
CA GLU A 213 -20.57 -1.89 -7.03
C GLU A 213 -20.66 -1.36 -8.47
N PHE A 214 -20.95 -0.07 -8.59
CA PHE A 214 -21.02 0.63 -9.87
C PHE A 214 -20.16 1.89 -9.81
N ASN A 215 -19.18 1.97 -10.71
CA ASN A 215 -18.26 3.08 -10.80
C ASN A 215 -18.38 3.81 -12.14
N LEU A 216 -18.74 5.09 -12.08
CA LEU A 216 -18.80 5.97 -13.24
C LEU A 216 -17.74 7.06 -13.12
N TYR A 217 -16.62 6.85 -13.80
CA TYR A 217 -15.49 7.79 -13.85
C TYR A 217 -15.46 8.62 -15.14
N SER A 218 -16.57 8.65 -15.90
CA SER A 218 -16.62 9.39 -17.16
C SER A 218 -16.86 10.88 -16.95
N ILE A 219 -15.92 11.70 -17.41
CA ILE A 219 -16.07 13.16 -17.49
C ILE A 219 -17.07 13.59 -18.58
N ASP A 220 -17.31 12.72 -19.55
CA ASP A 220 -18.16 12.98 -20.71
C ASP A 220 -19.62 12.53 -20.50
N TYR A 221 -19.91 11.80 -19.42
CA TYR A 221 -21.27 11.37 -19.10
C TYR A 221 -22.12 12.54 -18.62
N GLN A 222 -23.09 12.95 -19.43
CA GLN A 222 -24.00 14.08 -19.14
C GLN A 222 -25.49 13.69 -19.21
N SER A 223 -25.80 12.39 -19.20
CA SER A 223 -27.18 11.89 -19.23
C SER A 223 -27.82 11.92 -17.84
N ASP A 224 -29.12 12.22 -17.78
CA ASP A 224 -29.88 12.18 -16.53
C ASP A 224 -30.06 10.73 -16.03
N LEU A 225 -29.72 10.50 -14.76
CA LEU A 225 -30.02 9.24 -14.08
C LEU A 225 -31.50 9.23 -13.67
N GLN A 226 -32.26 8.25 -14.16
CA GLN A 226 -33.67 8.08 -13.83
C GLN A 226 -33.85 7.06 -12.68
N PRO A 227 -34.96 7.12 -11.92
CA PRO A 227 -35.32 6.06 -10.98
C PRO A 227 -35.35 4.68 -11.65
N GLY A 228 -34.82 3.66 -10.98
CA GLY A 228 -34.74 2.29 -11.49
C GLY A 228 -33.53 1.99 -12.40
N VAL A 229 -32.63 2.96 -12.64
CA VAL A 229 -31.35 2.71 -13.35
C VAL A 229 -30.42 1.81 -12.54
N PHE A 230 -30.31 2.06 -11.24
CA PHE A 230 -29.47 1.26 -10.34
C PHE A 230 -30.27 0.10 -9.74
N PRO A 231 -29.72 -1.12 -9.71
CA PRO A 231 -30.41 -2.28 -9.15
C PRO A 231 -30.50 -2.19 -7.62
N SER A 232 -31.49 -2.85 -7.05
CA SER A 232 -31.77 -2.82 -5.59
C SER A 232 -30.68 -3.48 -4.72
N SER A 233 -29.81 -4.27 -5.34
CA SER A 233 -28.65 -4.93 -4.72
C SER A 233 -27.46 -4.00 -4.48
N LEU A 234 -27.44 -2.83 -5.15
CA LEU A 234 -26.26 -1.98 -5.20
C LEU A 234 -25.91 -1.42 -3.81
N LYS A 235 -24.67 -1.62 -3.39
CA LYS A 235 -24.14 -1.17 -2.09
C LYS A 235 -23.18 -0.02 -2.21
N THR A 236 -22.38 0.02 -3.28
CA THR A 236 -21.39 1.05 -3.54
C THR A 236 -21.66 1.71 -4.88
N LEU A 237 -21.75 3.04 -4.86
CA LEU A 237 -21.94 3.85 -6.06
C LEU A 237 -20.87 4.94 -6.11
N ASN A 238 -20.20 5.07 -7.25
CA ASN A 238 -19.28 6.15 -7.54
C ASN A 238 -19.77 6.99 -8.72
N LEU A 239 -20.11 8.25 -8.43
CA LEU A 239 -20.57 9.26 -9.38
C LEU A 239 -19.57 10.41 -9.41
N CYS A 240 -18.35 10.14 -9.88
CA CYS A 240 -17.35 11.17 -10.09
C CYS A 240 -17.70 12.02 -11.31
N TYR A 241 -17.46 13.33 -11.23
CA TYR A 241 -17.67 14.27 -12.34
C TYR A 241 -19.13 14.40 -12.86
N TYR A 242 -20.11 13.79 -12.18
CA TYR A 242 -21.51 13.85 -12.59
C TYR A 242 -22.09 15.25 -12.36
N LYS A 243 -22.55 15.91 -13.43
CA LYS A 243 -22.93 17.34 -13.37
C LYS A 243 -24.43 17.61 -13.24
N ASN A 244 -25.27 16.58 -13.31
CA ASN A 244 -26.72 16.76 -13.23
C ASN A 244 -27.22 16.50 -11.80
N PRO A 245 -28.35 17.11 -11.40
CA PRO A 245 -28.90 16.90 -10.07
C PRO A 245 -29.40 15.47 -9.86
N ILE A 246 -29.12 14.90 -8.69
CA ILE A 246 -29.65 13.59 -8.28
C ILE A 246 -31.08 13.79 -7.77
N LYS A 247 -32.06 13.20 -8.45
CA LYS A 247 -33.47 13.25 -8.07
C LYS A 247 -33.83 12.18 -7.04
N ALA A 248 -34.89 12.41 -6.28
CA ALA A 248 -35.42 11.42 -5.33
C ALA A 248 -35.77 10.10 -6.04
N GLY A 249 -35.45 8.97 -5.41
CA GLY A 249 -35.68 7.62 -5.96
C GLY A 249 -34.65 7.15 -6.99
N VAL A 250 -33.64 7.96 -7.35
CA VAL A 250 -32.52 7.52 -8.20
C VAL A 250 -31.58 6.61 -7.42
N LEU A 251 -31.19 7.00 -6.20
CA LEU A 251 -30.31 6.20 -5.36
C LEU A 251 -31.08 5.00 -4.76
N PRO A 252 -30.53 3.78 -4.79
CA PRO A 252 -31.22 2.61 -4.28
C PRO A 252 -31.29 2.62 -2.74
N GLU A 253 -32.39 2.09 -2.18
CA GLU A 253 -32.68 2.17 -0.73
C GLU A 253 -31.69 1.43 0.18
N LYS A 254 -30.89 0.51 -0.38
CA LYS A 254 -29.88 -0.28 0.35
C LYS A 254 -28.46 0.23 0.16
N LEU A 255 -28.27 1.37 -0.50
CA LEU A 255 -26.96 1.93 -0.77
C LEU A 255 -26.21 2.24 0.54
N GLU A 256 -25.01 1.72 0.70
CA GLU A 256 -24.20 1.86 1.91
C GLU A 256 -23.09 2.92 1.73
N CYS A 257 -22.54 3.02 0.52
CA CYS A 257 -21.40 3.87 0.20
C CYS A 257 -21.66 4.70 -1.07
N LEU A 258 -21.49 6.02 -0.98
CA LEU A 258 -21.56 6.94 -2.11
C LEU A 258 -20.28 7.78 -2.22
N TYR A 259 -19.61 7.67 -3.35
CA TYR A 259 -18.55 8.59 -3.77
C TYR A 259 -19.16 9.57 -4.77
N TYR A 260 -19.02 10.86 -4.51
CA TYR A 260 -19.59 11.90 -5.36
C TYR A 260 -18.63 13.07 -5.43
N SER A 261 -18.28 13.53 -6.64
CA SER A 261 -17.43 14.70 -6.86
C SER A 261 -18.01 15.62 -7.95
N GLY A 262 -19.34 15.60 -8.05
CA GLY A 262 -20.11 16.25 -9.09
C GLY A 262 -20.51 17.69 -8.79
N GLU A 263 -21.69 18.09 -9.29
CA GLU A 263 -22.26 19.40 -9.05
C GLU A 263 -22.50 19.71 -7.56
N CYS A 264 -22.13 20.90 -7.12
CA CYS A 264 -22.28 21.34 -5.72
C CYS A 264 -23.65 22.01 -5.47
N THR A 265 -24.74 21.39 -5.92
CA THR A 265 -26.11 21.87 -5.67
C THR A 265 -26.66 21.31 -4.35
N PRO A 266 -27.52 22.04 -3.63
CA PRO A 266 -28.24 21.49 -2.48
C PRO A 266 -29.16 20.34 -2.91
N LEU A 267 -29.28 19.31 -2.06
CA LEU A 267 -30.23 18.21 -2.29
C LEU A 267 -31.59 18.53 -1.68
N GLU A 268 -32.63 18.03 -2.34
CA GLU A 268 -33.97 17.95 -1.76
C GLU A 268 -34.04 16.87 -0.68
N ASP A 269 -35.00 17.00 0.23
CA ASP A 269 -35.24 16.01 1.28
C ASP A 269 -35.59 14.64 0.68
N GLY A 270 -35.02 13.58 1.24
CA GLY A 270 -35.30 12.20 0.80
C GLY A 270 -34.52 11.71 -0.42
N VAL A 271 -33.59 12.51 -0.97
CA VAL A 271 -32.67 12.05 -2.03
C VAL A 271 -31.67 11.01 -1.51
N LEU A 272 -31.10 11.24 -0.32
CA LEU A 272 -30.12 10.35 0.29
C LEU A 272 -30.83 9.20 1.04
N PRO A 273 -30.52 7.92 0.74
CA PRO A 273 -31.13 6.80 1.45
C PRO A 273 -30.58 6.66 2.88
N LYS A 274 -31.44 6.27 3.82
CA LYS A 274 -31.11 6.14 5.26
C LYS A 274 -30.13 4.99 5.58
N SER A 275 -29.87 4.10 4.61
CA SER A 275 -28.90 3.01 4.71
C SER A 275 -27.44 3.46 4.60
N LEU A 276 -27.19 4.70 4.17
CA LEU A 276 -25.84 5.21 3.95
C LEU A 276 -25.00 5.18 5.23
N LYS A 277 -23.81 4.59 5.11
CA LYS A 277 -22.76 4.52 6.14
C LYS A 277 -21.55 5.37 5.79
N LYS A 278 -21.31 5.59 4.49
CA LYS A 278 -20.13 6.31 3.99
C LYS A 278 -20.48 7.28 2.86
N LEU A 279 -20.08 8.53 3.02
CA LEU A 279 -20.13 9.59 2.00
C LEU A 279 -18.73 10.13 1.74
N VAL A 280 -18.28 10.14 0.49
CA VAL A 280 -16.92 10.58 0.14
C VAL A 280 -16.93 11.61 -0.97
N ASN A 281 -16.11 12.66 -0.78
CA ASN A 281 -15.91 13.80 -1.69
C ASN A 281 -17.16 14.68 -1.88
N VAL A 282 -18.15 14.55 -1.00
CA VAL A 282 -19.42 15.27 -1.10
C VAL A 282 -19.26 16.77 -0.85
N PRO A 283 -20.07 17.62 -1.51
CA PRO A 283 -20.04 19.05 -1.28
C PRO A 283 -20.72 19.42 0.06
N MET A 284 -20.30 20.55 0.65
CA MET A 284 -20.91 21.08 1.88
C MET A 284 -22.41 21.43 1.71
N THR A 285 -22.87 21.70 0.49
CA THR A 285 -24.29 21.98 0.21
C THR A 285 -25.25 20.84 0.59
N TRP A 286 -24.73 19.64 0.84
CA TRP A 286 -25.51 18.48 1.27
C TRP A 286 -25.66 18.38 2.79
N LEU A 287 -25.02 19.26 3.57
CA LEU A 287 -24.96 19.17 5.03
C LEU A 287 -26.35 19.04 5.68
N GLN A 288 -27.34 19.78 5.20
CA GLN A 288 -28.71 19.70 5.70
C GLN A 288 -29.32 18.31 5.51
N ALA A 289 -29.21 17.73 4.30
CA ALA A 289 -29.72 16.38 4.02
C ALA A 289 -28.96 15.32 4.84
N ILE A 290 -27.64 15.48 4.98
CA ILE A 290 -26.75 14.57 5.70
C ILE A 290 -27.06 14.53 7.20
N SER A 291 -27.43 15.67 7.80
CA SER A 291 -27.74 15.78 9.24
C SER A 291 -28.84 14.83 9.72
N SER A 292 -29.71 14.37 8.78
CA SER A 292 -30.82 13.47 9.06
C SER A 292 -30.49 11.97 8.96
N LEU A 293 -29.27 11.61 8.54
CA LEU A 293 -28.89 10.21 8.27
C LEU A 293 -28.47 9.49 9.56
N PRO A 294 -29.18 8.42 9.98
CA PRO A 294 -29.01 7.83 11.31
C PRO A 294 -27.81 6.87 11.45
N ASN A 295 -27.32 6.30 10.34
CA ASN A 295 -26.30 5.24 10.34
C ASN A 295 -24.97 5.70 9.73
N LEU A 296 -24.79 7.01 9.54
CA LEU A 296 -23.64 7.54 8.82
C LEU A 296 -22.41 7.55 9.73
N GLU A 297 -21.36 6.86 9.32
CA GLU A 297 -20.13 6.68 10.11
C GLU A 297 -18.94 7.44 9.52
N ILE A 298 -18.89 7.61 8.20
CA ILE A 298 -17.75 8.19 7.49
C ILE A 298 -18.22 9.31 6.56
N ILE A 299 -17.66 10.51 6.72
CA ILE A 299 -17.84 11.61 5.76
C ILE A 299 -16.50 12.21 5.37
N HIS A 300 -16.27 12.35 4.06
CA HIS A 300 -15.22 13.21 3.53
C HIS A 300 -15.85 14.36 2.74
N PHE A 301 -15.67 15.59 3.21
CA PHE A 301 -16.07 16.80 2.49
C PHE A 301 -14.95 17.25 1.56
N PHE A 302 -15.32 17.71 0.36
CA PHE A 302 -14.40 18.30 -0.61
C PHE A 302 -14.98 19.61 -1.17
N GLN A 303 -14.13 20.63 -1.30
CA GLN A 303 -14.49 21.93 -1.87
C GLN A 303 -13.71 22.17 -3.17
N PHE A 304 -14.42 22.43 -4.28
CA PHE A 304 -13.81 22.75 -5.59
C PHE A 304 -13.67 24.26 -5.86
N LYS A 305 -14.38 25.11 -5.11
CA LYS A 305 -14.44 26.56 -5.39
C LYS A 305 -13.34 27.32 -4.65
N LYS A 306 -12.70 28.27 -5.35
CA LYS A 306 -11.76 29.24 -4.74
C LYS A 306 -12.51 30.13 -3.76
N GLY A 307 -12.30 29.90 -2.47
CA GLY A 307 -12.86 30.68 -1.36
C GLY A 307 -13.12 29.81 -0.14
N ILE A 308 -12.74 30.30 1.04
CA ILE A 308 -12.92 29.59 2.31
C ILE A 308 -14.37 29.78 2.75
N SER A 309 -15.15 28.70 2.75
CA SER A 309 -16.51 28.69 3.27
C SER A 309 -16.52 28.30 4.75
N THR A 310 -17.42 28.89 5.53
CA THR A 310 -17.58 28.55 6.94
C THR A 310 -18.43 27.29 7.09
N PHE A 311 -17.91 26.31 7.82
CA PHE A 311 -18.54 25.03 8.11
C PHE A 311 -18.87 24.95 9.60
N ASN A 312 -20.16 24.83 9.94
CA ASN A 312 -20.59 24.64 11.32
C ASN A 312 -20.65 23.16 11.69
N LEU A 313 -19.79 22.75 12.62
CA LEU A 313 -19.65 21.38 13.11
C LEU A 313 -20.88 20.88 13.88
N ASP A 314 -21.67 21.79 14.47
CA ASP A 314 -22.85 21.44 15.26
C ASP A 314 -23.96 20.78 14.42
N LEU A 315 -23.88 20.90 13.09
CA LEU A 315 -24.83 20.31 12.13
C LEU A 315 -24.49 18.85 11.76
N LEU A 316 -23.37 18.33 12.25
CA LEU A 316 -22.93 16.97 11.94
C LEU A 316 -23.75 15.92 12.71
N PRO A 317 -24.11 14.80 12.08
CA PRO A 317 -24.80 13.71 12.78
C PRO A 317 -23.89 13.08 13.85
N SER A 318 -24.48 12.73 15.00
CA SER A 318 -23.75 12.19 16.15
C SER A 318 -23.25 10.75 15.98
N SER A 319 -23.62 10.06 14.90
CA SER A 319 -23.19 8.69 14.57
C SER A 319 -21.79 8.62 13.97
N LEU A 320 -21.21 9.76 13.58
CA LEU A 320 -19.95 9.81 12.85
C LEU A 320 -18.76 9.33 13.66
N LYS A 321 -17.85 8.62 12.99
CA LYS A 321 -16.59 8.11 13.52
C LYS A 321 -15.39 8.63 12.73
N VAL A 322 -15.53 8.84 11.42
CA VAL A 322 -14.44 9.29 10.55
C VAL A 322 -14.87 10.54 9.81
N LEU A 323 -14.05 11.59 9.90
CA LEU A 323 -14.34 12.87 9.29
C LEU A 323 -13.11 13.47 8.62
N LYS A 324 -13.26 13.87 7.35
CA LYS A 324 -12.22 14.56 6.59
C LYS A 324 -12.73 15.89 6.05
N PHE A 325 -11.97 16.94 6.30
CA PHE A 325 -12.16 18.29 5.79
C PHE A 325 -11.07 18.66 4.81
N LYS A 326 -11.45 19.41 3.78
CA LYS A 326 -10.50 20.10 2.91
C LYS A 326 -11.03 21.50 2.58
N GLN A 327 -10.24 22.54 2.87
CA GLN A 327 -10.53 23.93 2.48
C GLN A 327 -11.78 24.58 3.12
N PHE A 328 -11.90 24.53 4.45
CA PHE A 328 -13.00 25.15 5.21
C PHE A 328 -12.51 26.04 6.35
N LYS A 329 -13.33 27.00 6.77
CA LYS A 329 -13.23 27.62 8.08
C LYS A 329 -14.17 26.87 9.03
N LEU A 330 -13.62 26.20 10.04
CA LEU A 330 -14.40 25.37 10.97
C LEU A 330 -14.85 26.20 12.17
N ILE A 331 -16.14 26.10 12.52
CA ILE A 331 -16.74 26.71 13.72
C ILE A 331 -17.63 25.71 14.45
N GLY A 332 -17.93 25.97 15.71
CA GLY A 332 -18.76 25.09 16.55
C GLY A 332 -17.98 23.91 17.12
N ALA A 333 -18.67 23.01 17.84
CA ALA A 333 -18.02 21.93 18.59
C ALA A 333 -17.95 20.64 17.77
N MET A 334 -16.78 19.98 17.77
CA MET A 334 -16.63 18.67 17.15
C MET A 334 -17.47 17.62 17.92
N PRO A 335 -18.19 16.71 17.24
CA PRO A 335 -18.82 15.58 17.89
C PRO A 335 -17.79 14.68 18.59
N THR A 336 -18.07 14.29 19.84
CA THR A 336 -17.15 13.43 20.63
C THR A 336 -17.10 11.98 20.14
N SER A 337 -17.98 11.60 19.21
CA SER A 337 -18.01 10.27 18.59
C SER A 337 -16.89 10.03 17.58
N ILE A 338 -16.26 11.10 17.07
CA ILE A 338 -15.20 11.03 16.06
C ILE A 338 -13.96 10.33 16.63
N LYS A 339 -13.48 9.33 15.88
CA LYS A 339 -12.27 8.54 16.16
C LYS A 339 -11.12 8.87 15.21
N SER A 340 -11.43 9.18 13.95
CA SER A 340 -10.43 9.60 12.98
C SER A 340 -10.81 10.93 12.35
N LEU A 341 -9.91 11.90 12.46
CA LEU A 341 -10.12 13.27 11.99
C LEU A 341 -8.95 13.70 11.09
N CYS A 342 -9.27 14.20 9.90
CA CYS A 342 -8.29 14.71 8.94
C CYS A 342 -8.69 16.14 8.52
N ILE A 343 -7.87 17.13 8.85
CA ILE A 343 -8.12 18.55 8.59
C ILE A 343 -7.06 19.08 7.62
N VAL A 344 -7.42 19.29 6.36
CA VAL A 344 -6.47 19.71 5.32
C VAL A 344 -6.81 21.12 4.84
N GLU A 345 -5.84 22.03 4.82
CA GLU A 345 -6.01 23.40 4.30
C GLU A 345 -7.20 24.15 4.94
N CYS A 346 -7.46 23.97 6.24
CA CYS A 346 -8.60 24.58 6.94
C CYS A 346 -8.16 25.66 7.95
N GLU A 347 -9.03 26.65 8.18
CA GLU A 347 -8.89 27.63 9.25
C GLU A 347 -9.70 27.19 10.48
N PHE A 348 -9.06 27.03 11.63
CA PHE A 348 -9.73 26.64 12.88
C PHE A 348 -8.92 27.09 14.11
N GLN A 349 -9.54 27.04 15.28
CA GLN A 349 -8.90 27.20 16.59
C GLN A 349 -9.24 25.98 17.45
N PHE A 350 -8.25 25.39 18.12
CA PHE A 350 -8.43 24.16 18.90
C PHE A 350 -9.45 24.34 20.03
N GLU A 351 -9.44 25.49 20.69
CA GLU A 351 -10.32 25.83 21.81
C GLU A 351 -11.79 25.98 21.38
N GLU A 352 -12.02 26.36 20.12
CA GLU A 352 -13.36 26.47 19.55
C GLU A 352 -13.90 25.10 19.16
N ILE A 353 -13.12 24.32 18.40
CA ILE A 353 -13.59 23.04 17.85
C ILE A 353 -13.53 21.89 18.87
N PHE A 354 -12.72 22.02 19.92
CA PHE A 354 -12.60 21.06 21.02
C PHE A 354 -12.79 21.75 22.39
N PRO A 355 -14.01 22.22 22.70
CA PRO A 355 -14.28 22.94 23.94
C PRO A 355 -13.88 22.10 25.16
N GLU A 356 -13.25 22.73 26.16
CA GLU A 356 -12.73 22.07 27.37
C GLU A 356 -13.79 21.32 28.19
N THR A 357 -15.07 21.67 28.00
CA THR A 357 -16.21 20.99 28.62
C THR A 357 -16.41 19.55 28.12
N LEU A 358 -15.80 19.18 26.99
CA LEU A 358 -15.92 17.87 26.35
C LEU A 358 -14.59 17.14 26.33
N GLN A 359 -14.64 15.81 26.34
CA GLN A 359 -13.47 14.94 26.29
C GLN A 359 -13.43 14.22 24.94
N TYR A 360 -12.25 14.23 24.31
CA TYR A 360 -12.02 13.66 22.99
C TYR A 360 -10.98 12.56 23.05
N HIS A 361 -11.19 11.50 22.26
CA HIS A 361 -10.19 10.45 22.05
C HIS A 361 -10.18 10.05 20.57
N PHE A 362 -9.13 10.47 19.88
CA PHE A 362 -8.84 10.13 18.50
C PHE A 362 -7.89 8.93 18.41
N GLU A 363 -8.29 7.92 17.65
CA GLU A 363 -7.38 6.88 17.17
C GLU A 363 -6.37 7.46 16.17
N SER A 364 -6.80 8.46 15.39
CA SER A 364 -5.94 9.17 14.44
C SER A 364 -6.37 10.63 14.26
N LEU A 365 -5.44 11.56 14.44
CA LEU A 365 -5.61 12.97 14.12
C LEU A 365 -4.56 13.38 13.08
N GLN A 366 -5.03 13.86 11.93
CA GLN A 366 -4.21 14.42 10.88
C GLN A 366 -4.58 15.89 10.66
N TYR A 367 -3.60 16.77 10.59
CA TYR A 367 -3.83 18.14 10.14
C TYR A 367 -2.69 18.68 9.30
N LEU A 368 -3.03 19.59 8.38
CA LEU A 368 -2.06 20.37 7.63
C LEU A 368 -1.93 21.76 8.27
N SER A 369 -0.71 22.15 8.65
CA SER A 369 -0.43 23.48 9.21
C SER A 369 1.01 23.90 8.94
N ASP A 370 1.23 25.21 8.87
CA ASP A 370 2.54 25.86 8.84
C ASP A 370 3.23 25.89 10.22
N LYS A 371 2.53 25.46 11.29
CA LYS A 371 3.01 25.47 12.68
C LYS A 371 2.56 24.22 13.42
N ILE A 372 3.33 23.82 14.43
CA ILE A 372 2.87 22.83 15.40
C ILE A 372 1.91 23.52 16.37
N LEU A 373 0.68 23.03 16.40
CA LEU A 373 -0.38 23.58 17.24
C LEU A 373 -0.33 22.91 18.62
N SER A 374 -0.61 23.69 19.66
CA SER A 374 -0.70 23.16 21.02
C SER A 374 -1.99 22.35 21.16
N ILE A 375 -1.85 21.07 21.49
CA ILE A 375 -2.99 20.16 21.61
C ILE A 375 -3.61 20.34 23.01
N PRO A 376 -4.92 20.63 23.10
CA PRO A 376 -5.61 20.80 24.37
C PRO A 376 -5.55 19.55 25.26
N SER A 377 -5.53 19.74 26.58
CA SER A 377 -5.40 18.64 27.55
C SER A 377 -6.59 17.67 27.60
N ASN A 378 -7.76 18.10 27.13
CA ASN A 378 -8.99 17.29 27.00
C ASN A 378 -9.00 16.42 25.72
N VAL A 379 -7.94 16.45 24.90
CA VAL A 379 -7.82 15.69 23.67
C VAL A 379 -6.74 14.61 23.80
N LYS A 380 -7.16 13.34 23.77
CA LYS A 380 -6.27 12.17 23.70
C LYS A 380 -6.13 11.70 22.26
N ILE A 381 -4.92 11.32 21.87
CA ILE A 381 -4.60 10.92 20.49
C ILE A 381 -3.67 9.72 20.54
N ASP A 382 -4.00 8.66 19.80
CA ASP A 382 -3.14 7.48 19.66
C ASP A 382 -2.10 7.70 18.53
N LYS A 383 -2.56 8.19 17.38
CA LYS A 383 -1.72 8.54 16.21
C LYS A 383 -1.89 9.99 15.77
N LEU A 384 -0.78 10.73 15.67
CA LEU A 384 -0.76 12.12 15.20
C LEU A 384 0.00 12.23 13.88
N ILE A 385 -0.59 12.87 12.88
CA ILE A 385 0.03 13.16 11.58
C ILE A 385 -0.01 14.67 11.36
N ILE A 386 1.15 15.28 11.15
CA ILE A 386 1.28 16.71 10.86
C ILE A 386 1.89 16.86 9.46
N GLU A 387 1.17 17.55 8.58
CA GLU A 387 1.61 17.83 7.20
C GLU A 387 1.90 19.34 7.02
N GLY A 388 2.91 19.71 6.23
CA GLY A 388 3.14 21.12 5.87
C GLY A 388 4.60 21.53 5.67
N SER A 389 4.88 22.83 5.73
CA SER A 389 6.25 23.39 5.83
C SER A 389 6.32 24.21 7.11
N ILE A 390 7.32 24.00 7.95
CA ILE A 390 7.53 24.83 9.15
C ILE A 390 8.47 25.97 8.79
N ASP A 391 7.95 27.19 8.80
CA ASP A 391 8.75 28.41 8.62
C ASP A 391 9.43 28.90 9.93
N GLN A 392 9.25 28.18 11.04
CA GLN A 392 9.77 28.56 12.36
C GLN A 392 11.14 27.94 12.68
N GLU A 393 12.02 28.72 13.31
CA GLU A 393 13.37 28.30 13.74
C GLU A 393 13.37 27.12 14.75
N ASN A 394 12.26 26.89 15.47
CA ASN A 394 12.17 25.86 16.51
C ASN A 394 10.87 25.05 16.41
N CYS A 395 11.00 23.75 16.16
CA CYS A 395 9.92 22.77 16.14
C CYS A 395 9.85 22.07 17.51
N SER A 396 8.95 22.52 18.39
CA SER A 396 8.73 21.89 19.70
C SER A 396 7.32 21.32 19.78
N LEU A 397 7.25 20.01 20.09
CA LEU A 397 6.00 19.28 20.27
C LEU A 397 5.98 18.64 21.66
N SER A 398 4.99 19.01 22.46
CA SER A 398 4.63 18.28 23.67
C SER A 398 3.63 17.18 23.29
N PRO A 399 4.00 15.89 23.36
CA PRO A 399 3.14 14.80 22.94
C PRO A 399 1.88 14.72 23.84
N PRO A 400 0.70 14.49 23.26
CA PRO A 400 -0.53 14.34 24.04
C PRO A 400 -0.50 13.01 24.83
N SER A 401 -1.33 12.93 25.87
CA SER A 401 -1.41 11.72 26.70
C SER A 401 -1.90 10.50 25.89
N GLY A 402 -1.18 9.38 25.99
CA GLY A 402 -1.54 8.11 25.33
C GLY A 402 -1.03 7.93 23.90
N ILE A 403 -0.32 8.91 23.35
CA ILE A 403 0.24 8.86 21.99
C ILE A 403 1.20 7.69 21.81
N THR A 404 1.04 6.94 20.72
CA THR A 404 1.91 5.82 20.35
C THR A 404 2.69 6.07 19.07
N SER A 405 2.17 6.93 18.18
CA SER A 405 2.73 7.17 16.85
C SER A 405 2.65 8.65 16.46
N ILE A 406 3.78 9.24 16.05
CA ILE A 406 3.84 10.60 15.51
C ILE A 406 4.46 10.55 14.12
N ARG A 407 3.80 11.17 13.14
CA ARG A 407 4.30 11.30 11.77
C ARG A 407 4.41 12.78 11.40
N LEU A 408 5.63 13.23 11.13
CA LEU A 408 5.91 14.61 10.71
C LEU A 408 6.18 14.62 9.20
N ASP A 409 5.13 14.69 8.40
CA ASP A 409 5.21 14.78 6.94
C ASP A 409 5.39 16.24 6.50
N MET A 410 6.53 16.81 6.90
CA MET A 410 6.81 18.23 6.72
C MET A 410 8.29 18.53 6.49
N THR A 411 8.57 19.72 5.98
CA THR A 411 9.94 20.21 5.74
C THR A 411 10.38 21.15 6.86
N LEU A 412 11.61 20.97 7.36
CA LEU A 412 12.32 21.93 8.19
C LEU A 412 13.19 22.82 7.29
N ASP A 413 12.74 24.05 7.05
CA ASP A 413 13.50 25.03 6.30
C ASP A 413 14.47 25.80 7.24
N GLN A 414 15.74 25.96 6.85
CA GLN A 414 16.84 26.75 7.48
C GLN A 414 17.82 26.03 8.44
N GLY A 415 19.10 26.43 8.32
CA GLY A 415 20.30 25.73 8.81
C GLY A 415 20.61 25.74 10.33
N ASP A 416 19.62 25.96 11.19
CA ASP A 416 19.77 25.75 12.65
C ASP A 416 18.48 25.14 13.27
N GLY A 417 17.70 24.42 12.45
CA GLY A 417 16.43 23.84 12.87
C GLY A 417 16.56 22.94 14.09
N PHE A 418 15.76 23.25 15.12
CA PHE A 418 15.68 22.52 16.36
C PHE A 418 14.41 21.66 16.36
N LEU A 419 14.56 20.34 16.57
CA LEU A 419 13.44 19.42 16.73
C LEU A 419 13.40 18.93 18.18
N ARG A 420 12.36 19.29 18.92
CA ARG A 420 12.18 18.87 20.30
C ARG A 420 10.84 18.20 20.49
N ILE A 421 10.88 16.89 20.72
CA ILE A 421 9.73 16.10 21.12
C ILE A 421 9.88 15.85 22.61
N ASP A 422 9.17 16.63 23.41
CA ASP A 422 9.25 16.56 24.87
C ASP A 422 8.58 15.29 25.40
N GLY A 423 9.32 14.18 25.44
CA GLY A 423 8.88 13.00 26.16
C GLY A 423 9.64 12.82 27.46
N ASN A 424 8.91 12.64 28.55
CA ASN A 424 9.46 12.06 29.77
C ASN A 424 9.53 10.52 29.63
N ASP A 425 10.17 9.85 30.58
CA ASP A 425 10.23 8.37 30.64
C ASP A 425 8.85 7.68 30.78
N GLN A 426 7.76 8.46 30.84
CA GLN A 426 6.38 7.98 30.91
C GLN A 426 5.64 8.09 29.56
N THR A 427 6.27 8.57 28.49
CA THR A 427 5.60 8.57 27.18
C THR A 427 5.40 7.16 26.65
N THR A 428 4.27 6.95 25.98
CA THR A 428 3.92 5.72 25.28
C THR A 428 4.34 5.73 23.81
N LEU A 429 5.09 6.76 23.38
CA LEU A 429 5.47 6.99 21.99
C LEU A 429 6.49 5.92 21.56
N LYS A 430 6.14 5.15 20.53
CA LYS A 430 6.95 4.05 20.00
C LYS A 430 7.35 4.24 18.55
N GLU A 431 6.53 4.93 17.77
CA GLU A 431 6.74 5.16 16.34
C GLU A 431 6.96 6.65 16.06
N LEU A 432 7.99 6.98 15.28
CA LEU A 432 8.26 8.35 14.88
C LEU A 432 8.74 8.43 13.42
N ARG A 433 8.06 9.24 12.60
CA ARG A 433 8.59 9.72 11.31
C ARG A 433 9.13 11.13 11.46
N LEU A 434 10.39 11.33 11.08
CA LEU A 434 11.06 12.62 11.11
C LEU A 434 10.59 13.52 9.96
N PRO A 435 10.59 14.85 10.14
CA PRO A 435 10.42 15.79 9.05
C PRO A 435 11.63 15.71 8.11
N TYR A 436 11.48 16.19 6.88
CA TYR A 436 12.58 16.34 5.94
C TYR A 436 13.48 17.53 6.32
N PHE A 437 14.80 17.32 6.25
CA PHE A 437 15.85 18.33 6.47
C PHE A 437 17.09 18.01 5.62
N ASP A 438 17.82 19.05 5.20
CA ASP A 438 19.06 18.97 4.43
C ASP A 438 20.33 19.32 5.25
N PHE A 439 20.17 19.46 6.57
CA PHE A 439 21.23 19.73 7.55
C PHE A 439 21.16 18.74 8.73
N GLN A 440 22.12 18.78 9.65
CA GLN A 440 22.07 17.99 10.88
C GLN A 440 21.26 18.74 11.95
N PRO A 441 20.02 18.31 12.28
CA PRO A 441 19.20 19.04 13.24
C PRO A 441 19.68 18.77 14.68
N ARG A 442 19.47 19.75 15.54
CA ARG A 442 19.51 19.51 17.00
C ARG A 442 18.19 18.85 17.40
N ALA A 443 18.22 17.55 17.58
CA ALA A 443 17.05 16.75 17.90
C ALA A 443 17.06 16.27 19.36
N PHE A 444 15.96 16.47 20.08
CA PHE A 444 15.69 15.85 21.37
C PHE A 444 14.45 14.98 21.23
N ILE A 445 14.65 13.65 21.30
CA ILE A 445 13.63 12.63 21.05
C ILE A 445 13.63 11.63 22.20
N PRO A 446 12.47 11.10 22.62
CA PRO A 446 12.40 10.15 23.73
C PRO A 446 13.11 8.81 23.42
N ASN A 447 13.69 8.18 24.43
CA ASN A 447 14.32 6.85 24.32
C ASN A 447 13.32 5.68 24.32
N THR A 448 12.03 5.95 24.08
CA THR A 448 10.97 4.95 23.97
C THR A 448 10.69 4.51 22.54
N ILE A 449 11.31 5.17 21.55
CA ILE A 449 11.08 4.91 20.12
C ILE A 449 11.62 3.53 19.73
N GLU A 450 10.73 2.65 19.28
CA GLU A 450 11.07 1.33 18.75
C GLU A 450 11.14 1.32 17.21
N GLU A 451 10.39 2.22 16.55
CA GLU A 451 10.37 2.36 15.09
C GLU A 451 10.65 3.81 14.70
N LEU A 452 11.75 4.02 13.96
CA LEU A 452 12.17 5.33 13.48
C LEU A 452 12.14 5.35 11.95
N ASP A 453 11.34 6.24 11.38
CA ASP A 453 11.29 6.51 9.94
C ASP A 453 11.99 7.84 9.66
N ILE A 454 13.14 7.77 8.98
CA ILE A 454 13.89 8.96 8.59
C ILE A 454 13.46 9.49 7.22
N GLY A 455 12.57 8.81 6.50
CA GLY A 455 12.09 9.19 5.17
C GLY A 455 13.24 9.48 4.20
N ASP A 456 13.16 10.60 3.48
CA ASP A 456 14.15 11.03 2.50
C ASP A 456 15.41 11.70 3.09
N ASN A 457 15.52 11.75 4.42
CA ASN A 457 16.69 12.35 5.06
C ASN A 457 17.96 11.55 4.77
N SER A 458 19.06 12.27 4.60
CA SER A 458 20.37 11.61 4.49
C SER A 458 20.73 10.95 5.82
N LEU A 459 21.11 9.68 5.77
CA LEU A 459 21.52 8.92 6.96
C LEU A 459 22.60 9.66 7.76
N ILE A 460 23.54 10.34 7.08
CA ILE A 460 24.63 11.09 7.72
C ILE A 460 24.14 12.13 8.74
N TYR A 461 23.02 12.80 8.45
CA TYR A 461 22.43 13.80 9.33
C TYR A 461 21.66 13.17 10.50
N CYS A 462 21.22 11.92 10.35
CA CYS A 462 20.46 11.20 11.35
C CYS A 462 21.34 10.30 12.25
N LEU A 463 22.61 10.04 11.90
CA LEU A 463 23.45 9.06 12.58
C LEU A 463 23.61 9.32 14.08
N ASP A 464 23.86 10.56 14.48
CA ASP A 464 24.05 10.88 15.91
C ASP A 464 22.75 10.74 16.71
N LEU A 465 21.62 11.00 16.07
CA LEU A 465 20.29 10.77 16.64
C LEU A 465 19.97 9.27 16.76
N ILE A 466 20.26 8.48 15.72
CA ILE A 466 20.05 7.03 15.76
C ILE A 466 20.88 6.40 16.87
N LYS A 467 22.13 6.84 17.04
CA LYS A 467 23.03 6.35 18.10
C LYS A 467 22.60 6.74 19.51
N SER A 468 21.83 7.81 19.68
CA SER A 468 21.40 8.26 21.02
C SER A 468 20.18 7.50 21.55
N ILE A 469 19.50 6.73 20.70
CA ILE A 469 18.24 6.02 21.01
C ILE A 469 18.48 4.50 20.97
N ASP A 470 18.78 3.90 22.12
CA ASP A 470 19.07 2.46 22.22
C ASP A 470 17.87 1.54 21.94
N SER A 471 16.65 2.06 22.04
CA SER A 471 15.40 1.29 21.90
C SER A 471 15.00 0.96 20.46
N ILE A 472 15.65 1.56 19.46
CA ILE A 472 15.27 1.39 18.04
C ILE A 472 15.46 -0.07 17.62
N LYS A 473 14.38 -0.68 17.13
CA LYS A 473 14.34 -2.04 16.57
C LYS A 473 14.15 -2.02 15.06
N THR A 474 13.42 -1.04 14.55
CA THR A 474 13.11 -0.87 13.12
C THR A 474 13.54 0.52 12.66
N LEU A 475 14.33 0.58 11.58
CA LEU A 475 14.71 1.82 10.90
C LEU A 475 14.13 1.83 9.49
N MET A 476 13.40 2.87 9.13
CA MET A 476 12.85 3.06 7.79
C MET A 476 13.53 4.23 7.08
N LEU A 477 13.83 4.09 5.80
CA LEU A 477 14.47 5.12 4.98
C LEU A 477 13.99 5.08 3.53
N SER A 478 13.95 6.23 2.87
CA SER A 478 13.57 6.37 1.47
C SER A 478 14.72 6.79 0.54
N LYS A 479 15.82 7.27 1.12
CA LYS A 479 17.03 7.68 0.39
C LYS A 479 18.22 6.78 0.72
N PHE A 480 18.79 6.12 -0.29
CA PHE A 480 19.92 5.23 -0.08
C PHE A 480 21.21 6.04 0.21
N PRO A 481 21.95 5.75 1.30
CA PRO A 481 23.19 6.46 1.60
C PRO A 481 24.31 6.07 0.63
N LYS A 482 25.24 7.01 0.34
CA LYS A 482 26.56 6.65 -0.18
C LYS A 482 27.28 5.85 0.93
N ILE A 483 27.68 4.61 0.64
CA ILE A 483 27.99 3.52 1.59
C ILE A 483 29.22 3.78 2.50
N GLU A 484 29.86 4.93 2.45
CA GLU A 484 31.11 5.21 3.19
C GLU A 484 30.95 5.45 4.71
N ILE A 485 29.74 5.38 5.30
CA ILE A 485 29.53 5.76 6.70
C ILE A 485 28.55 4.84 7.43
N ILE A 486 28.91 3.56 7.60
CA ILE A 486 28.18 2.66 8.52
C ILE A 486 29.17 1.75 9.24
N SER A 487 29.47 2.03 10.51
CA SER A 487 30.08 1.02 11.38
C SER A 487 28.99 0.05 11.87
N PRO A 488 29.21 -1.28 11.87
CA PRO A 488 28.24 -2.26 12.36
C PRO A 488 27.81 -2.01 13.82
N GLU A 489 28.67 -1.36 14.59
CA GLU A 489 28.39 -1.00 15.98
C GLU A 489 27.23 -0.02 16.13
N SER A 490 27.03 0.85 15.13
CA SER A 490 26.00 1.91 15.16
C SER A 490 24.58 1.36 14.98
N PHE A 491 24.43 0.09 14.59
CA PHE A 491 23.13 -0.54 14.27
C PHE A 491 22.91 -1.85 15.04
N LYS A 492 23.67 -2.12 16.12
CA LYS A 492 23.60 -3.39 16.86
C LYS A 492 22.20 -3.71 17.39
N THR A 493 21.44 -2.69 17.82
CA THR A 493 20.07 -2.83 18.37
C THR A 493 18.98 -2.94 17.30
N ILE A 494 19.28 -2.53 16.07
CA ILE A 494 18.34 -2.48 14.95
C ILE A 494 18.25 -3.86 14.30
N ASN A 495 17.04 -4.45 14.37
CA ASN A 495 16.77 -5.77 13.81
C ASN A 495 16.24 -5.68 12.38
N ASN A 496 15.58 -4.58 12.04
CA ASN A 496 14.89 -4.39 10.79
C ASN A 496 15.31 -3.07 10.15
N ILE A 497 15.75 -3.10 8.90
CA ILE A 497 15.96 -1.90 8.09
C ILE A 497 15.05 -2.03 6.87
N ILE A 498 14.14 -1.07 6.70
CA ILE A 498 13.19 -1.04 5.59
C ILE A 498 13.57 0.14 4.70
N TYR A 499 13.90 -0.15 3.46
CA TYR A 499 14.12 0.85 2.43
C TYR A 499 12.89 0.92 1.52
N THR A 500 12.39 2.12 1.27
CA THR A 500 11.23 2.35 0.40
C THR A 500 11.55 3.44 -0.61
N GLU A 501 11.75 3.07 -1.86
CA GLU A 501 11.99 4.02 -2.95
C GLU A 501 10.67 4.66 -3.39
N GLU A 502 10.47 5.95 -3.11
CA GLU A 502 9.20 6.64 -3.36
C GLU A 502 8.83 6.74 -4.86
N SER A 503 9.82 6.77 -5.77
CA SER A 503 9.57 6.95 -7.21
C SER A 503 8.99 5.72 -7.90
N ASN A 504 9.33 4.52 -7.42
CA ASN A 504 8.95 3.25 -8.05
C ASN A 504 8.16 2.34 -7.12
N SER A 505 7.87 2.73 -5.87
CA SER A 505 7.27 1.84 -4.84
C SER A 505 8.08 0.57 -4.57
N ASN A 506 9.37 0.55 -4.92
CA ASN A 506 10.24 -0.57 -4.62
C ASN A 506 10.51 -0.60 -3.11
N ILE A 507 10.28 -1.76 -2.49
CA ILE A 507 10.57 -1.95 -1.07
C ILE A 507 11.70 -2.95 -0.95
N VAL A 508 12.76 -2.58 -0.23
CA VAL A 508 13.85 -3.48 0.11
C VAL A 508 13.90 -3.64 1.62
N ILE A 509 13.71 -4.87 2.08
CA ILE A 509 13.67 -5.18 3.51
C ILE A 509 14.96 -5.93 3.87
N TYR A 510 15.71 -5.36 4.80
CA TYR A 510 16.86 -5.99 5.44
C TYR A 510 16.44 -6.51 6.82
N ARG A 511 16.53 -7.82 7.03
CA ARG A 511 16.28 -8.48 8.31
C ARG A 511 17.60 -8.94 8.92
N LYS A 512 17.93 -8.48 10.12
CA LYS A 512 19.10 -8.95 10.86
C LYS A 512 18.90 -10.41 11.29
N LEU A 513 19.83 -11.28 10.91
CA LEU A 513 19.88 -12.66 11.40
C LEU A 513 20.69 -12.74 12.69
N ASP A 514 21.88 -12.14 12.68
CA ASP A 514 22.75 -11.97 13.83
C ASP A 514 23.60 -10.69 13.68
N ASP A 515 24.58 -10.48 14.54
CA ASP A 515 25.43 -9.28 14.52
C ASP A 515 26.25 -9.09 13.23
N ASN A 516 26.40 -10.14 12.42
CA ASN A 516 27.23 -10.14 11.21
C ASN A 516 26.44 -10.39 9.92
N TYR A 517 25.22 -10.93 10.00
CA TYR A 517 24.45 -11.34 8.83
C TYR A 517 23.06 -10.71 8.74
N TYR A 518 22.68 -10.32 7.52
CA TYR A 518 21.36 -9.81 7.17
C TYR A 518 20.78 -10.61 6.00
N LEU A 519 19.47 -10.85 6.03
CA LEU A 519 18.72 -11.27 4.85
C LEU A 519 18.16 -10.04 4.16
N ILE A 520 18.18 -10.06 2.83
CA ILE A 520 17.65 -8.98 2.01
C ILE A 520 16.51 -9.56 1.18
N SER A 521 15.36 -8.88 1.20
CA SER A 521 14.22 -9.15 0.34
C SER A 521 13.92 -7.91 -0.49
N PHE A 522 13.57 -8.11 -1.76
CA PHE A 522 13.22 -7.05 -2.68
C PHE A 522 11.80 -7.29 -3.15
N VAL A 523 10.96 -6.27 -3.08
CA VAL A 523 9.69 -6.15 -3.78
C VAL A 523 9.91 -5.08 -4.83
N ILE A 524 10.02 -5.49 -6.09
CA ILE A 524 10.17 -4.56 -7.22
C ILE A 524 8.78 -4.30 -7.78
N VAL A 525 8.32 -3.05 -7.65
CA VAL A 525 7.11 -2.56 -8.30
C VAL A 525 7.58 -1.88 -9.59
N ALA A 526 7.19 -2.43 -10.75
CA ALA A 526 7.75 -2.01 -12.03
C ALA A 526 7.33 -0.58 -12.41
N GLY A 527 8.29 0.37 -12.33
CA GLY A 527 8.21 1.73 -12.87
C GLY A 527 9.37 2.01 -13.83
N PHE A 528 9.11 2.77 -14.91
CA PHE A 528 10.05 3.06 -16.00
C PHE A 528 11.33 3.78 -15.51
N VAL A 529 12.49 3.32 -15.99
CA VAL A 529 13.75 4.08 -15.97
C VAL A 529 13.84 4.87 -17.28
N GLU A 530 13.81 6.19 -17.21
CA GLU A 530 14.07 7.07 -18.34
C GLU A 530 15.59 7.16 -18.57
N VAL A 531 16.04 6.78 -19.77
CA VAL A 531 17.44 6.90 -20.19
C VAL A 531 17.68 8.34 -20.63
N VAL A 532 18.35 9.13 -19.78
CA VAL A 532 18.92 10.41 -20.19
C VAL A 532 20.41 10.18 -20.48
N GLU A 533 20.74 10.18 -21.78
CA GLU A 533 22.12 10.11 -22.26
C GLU A 533 22.94 11.30 -21.74
N SER A 534 24.22 11.05 -21.44
CA SER A 534 25.28 11.98 -20.99
C SER A 534 25.40 12.29 -19.50
N LEU A 535 25.64 11.23 -18.70
CA LEU A 535 26.52 11.20 -17.53
C LEU A 535 26.87 9.73 -17.27
N VAL A 536 28.11 9.41 -16.92
CA VAL A 536 28.55 8.00 -16.72
C VAL A 536 27.96 7.51 -15.39
N PHE A 537 26.80 6.84 -15.48
CA PHE A 537 26.15 6.10 -14.40
C PHE A 537 26.58 4.64 -14.49
N VAL A 538 27.13 4.06 -13.41
CA VAL A 538 27.15 2.59 -13.27
C VAL A 538 25.81 2.18 -12.68
N VAL A 539 24.81 2.09 -13.56
CA VAL A 539 23.69 1.17 -13.40
C VAL A 539 24.23 -0.19 -13.81
N VAL A 540 24.29 -1.16 -12.90
CA VAL A 540 24.49 -2.55 -13.32
C VAL A 540 23.14 -3.05 -13.84
N VAL A 541 22.87 -2.78 -15.12
CA VAL A 541 21.98 -3.60 -15.94
C VAL A 541 22.88 -4.38 -16.90
N VAL A 542 23.14 -5.62 -16.53
CA VAL A 542 23.53 -6.70 -17.45
C VAL A 542 22.42 -7.73 -17.34
N GLU A 543 21.91 -8.21 -18.47
CA GLU A 543 20.81 -9.16 -18.61
C GLU A 543 20.72 -10.21 -17.47
N PHE A 544 19.55 -10.28 -16.82
CA PHE A 544 19.09 -11.35 -15.92
C PHE A 544 20.03 -11.84 -14.80
N VAL A 545 20.30 -11.06 -13.75
CA VAL A 545 20.90 -11.60 -12.50
C VAL A 545 20.42 -10.87 -11.23
N LEU A 546 19.81 -11.60 -10.29
CA LEU A 546 19.71 -11.21 -8.87
C LEU A 546 21.01 -11.66 -8.16
N VAL A 547 21.74 -10.72 -7.56
CA VAL A 547 22.96 -10.98 -6.77
C VAL A 547 22.59 -11.01 -5.29
N VAL A 548 22.83 -12.15 -4.64
CA VAL A 548 22.75 -12.30 -3.18
C VAL A 548 24.17 -12.22 -2.64
N PHE A 549 24.47 -11.22 -1.82
CA PHE A 549 25.68 -11.24 -1.02
C PHE A 549 25.39 -11.77 0.38
N VAL A 550 26.19 -12.73 0.82
CA VAL A 550 26.45 -12.94 2.24
C VAL A 550 27.81 -12.30 2.49
N VAL A 551 27.82 -11.04 2.91
CA VAL A 551 29.05 -10.29 3.17
C VAL A 551 29.49 -10.54 4.62
N PRO A 552 30.68 -11.11 4.89
CA PRO A 552 31.30 -10.95 6.20
C PRO A 552 31.78 -9.51 6.32
N VAL A 553 31.61 -8.89 7.50
CA VAL A 553 32.12 -7.54 7.77
C VAL A 553 33.66 -7.52 7.68
N VAL A 554 34.21 -7.35 6.47
CA VAL A 554 35.60 -6.95 6.22
C VAL A 554 35.65 -6.14 4.91
N PHE A 555 36.37 -5.02 5.00
CA PHE A 555 36.62 -3.95 4.04
C PHE A 555 36.88 -4.40 2.58
N VAL A 556 36.19 -3.76 1.63
CA VAL A 556 36.61 -3.70 0.21
C VAL A 556 36.61 -2.23 -0.23
N GLU A 557 37.77 -1.75 -0.67
CA GLU A 557 38.03 -0.40 -1.14
C GLU A 557 37.46 -0.23 -2.55
N SER A 558 36.30 0.42 -2.67
CA SER A 558 35.59 0.71 -3.93
C SER A 558 34.94 -0.48 -4.67
N LEU A 559 33.76 -0.20 -5.24
CA LEU A 559 32.98 -1.16 -6.04
C LEU A 559 33.63 -1.50 -7.40
N VAL A 560 34.64 -0.74 -7.84
CA VAL A 560 35.34 -0.94 -9.11
C VAL A 560 36.34 -2.11 -9.01
N GLU A 561 37.04 -2.24 -7.89
CA GLU A 561 38.00 -3.34 -7.68
C GLU A 561 37.30 -4.70 -7.45
N LEU A 562 36.10 -4.73 -6.87
CA LEU A 562 35.31 -5.95 -6.70
C LEU A 562 34.88 -6.54 -8.05
N VAL A 563 34.56 -5.68 -9.03
CA VAL A 563 34.17 -6.09 -10.38
C VAL A 563 35.35 -6.64 -11.17
N ASP A 564 36.54 -6.03 -11.03
CA ASP A 564 37.77 -6.54 -11.66
C ASP A 564 38.25 -7.87 -11.02
N LEU A 565 38.02 -8.07 -9.71
CA LEU A 565 38.32 -9.32 -9.02
C LEU A 565 37.39 -10.48 -9.45
N ILE A 566 36.11 -10.18 -9.69
CA ILE A 566 35.08 -11.13 -10.14
C ILE A 566 35.31 -11.53 -11.61
N MET A 567 35.80 -10.61 -12.45
CA MET A 567 36.05 -10.87 -13.88
C MET A 567 37.33 -11.68 -14.17
N MET A 568 38.25 -11.84 -13.21
CA MET A 568 39.60 -12.38 -13.47
C MET A 568 39.97 -13.73 -12.84
N LYS A 569 39.13 -14.41 -12.03
CA LYS A 569 39.55 -15.70 -11.42
C LYS A 569 38.51 -16.81 -11.46
N THR A 570 38.97 -17.95 -11.95
CA THR A 570 38.36 -19.28 -11.85
C THR A 570 37.93 -19.60 -10.42
N LEU A 571 36.63 -19.82 -10.24
CA LEU A 571 35.99 -20.26 -9.00
C LEU A 571 36.62 -21.59 -8.51
N THR A 572 36.97 -21.66 -7.24
CA THR A 572 37.27 -22.92 -6.53
C THR A 572 36.39 -22.99 -5.28
N GLU A 573 35.67 -24.10 -5.13
CA GLU A 573 34.73 -24.35 -4.03
C GLU A 573 35.44 -24.39 -2.67
N TYR A 574 34.85 -23.76 -1.65
CA TYR A 574 35.21 -24.01 -0.25
C TYR A 574 33.94 -24.17 0.60
N VAL A 575 33.99 -25.14 1.51
CA VAL A 575 32.94 -25.48 2.49
C VAL A 575 33.19 -24.68 3.77
N LEU A 576 32.21 -23.91 4.23
CA LEU A 576 32.23 -23.30 5.56
C LEU A 576 31.28 -24.07 6.48
N VAL A 577 31.83 -24.49 7.61
CA VAL A 577 31.14 -25.32 8.58
C VAL A 577 30.61 -24.44 9.70
N TRP A 578 29.29 -24.40 9.86
CA TRP A 578 28.64 -23.69 10.96
C TRP A 578 28.63 -24.58 12.19
N CYS A 579 29.14 -24.08 13.32
CA CYS A 579 29.08 -24.78 14.59
C CYS A 579 27.96 -24.16 15.43
N ALA A 580 26.87 -24.89 15.61
CA ALA A 580 25.84 -24.49 16.58
C ALA A 580 26.44 -24.47 17.99
N ARG A 581 25.89 -23.66 18.91
CA ARG A 581 26.37 -23.56 20.31
C ARG A 581 26.36 -24.89 21.09
N ASP A 582 25.74 -25.94 20.54
CA ASP A 582 25.74 -27.32 21.06
C ASP A 582 26.88 -28.19 20.47
N GLY A 583 27.78 -27.62 19.67
CA GLY A 583 28.89 -28.32 19.03
C GLY A 583 28.49 -29.11 17.77
N SER A 584 27.24 -29.01 17.31
CA SER A 584 26.81 -29.71 16.10
C SER A 584 27.16 -28.92 14.83
N MET A 585 27.77 -29.62 13.88
CA MET A 585 28.16 -29.05 12.59
C MET A 585 26.94 -29.01 11.66
N ILE A 586 26.69 -27.85 11.04
CA ILE A 586 25.70 -27.65 9.98
C ILE A 586 26.48 -27.16 8.76
N GLU A 587 26.37 -27.91 7.67
CA GLU A 587 26.85 -27.48 6.35
C GLU A 587 25.81 -26.54 5.75
N ILE A 588 26.21 -25.29 5.55
CA ILE A 588 25.44 -24.32 4.78
C ILE A 588 26.28 -24.00 3.55
N ASN A 589 25.81 -24.44 2.38
CA ASN A 589 26.45 -24.08 1.12
C ASN A 589 26.10 -22.62 0.81
N ILE A 590 27.00 -21.72 1.21
CA ILE A 590 26.96 -20.31 0.85
C ILE A 590 28.06 -20.07 -0.18
N LEU A 591 27.69 -19.45 -1.30
CA LEU A 591 28.66 -18.95 -2.27
C LEU A 591 29.28 -17.68 -1.67
N ILE A 592 30.48 -17.80 -1.09
CA ILE A 592 31.21 -16.67 -0.51
C ILE A 592 32.24 -16.23 -1.54
N ILE A 593 32.12 -14.99 -2.00
CA ILE A 593 33.19 -14.30 -2.72
C ILE A 593 34.12 -13.72 -1.65
N LYS A 594 35.42 -13.94 -1.82
CA LYS A 594 36.47 -13.55 -0.88
C LYS A 594 36.76 -12.06 -0.96
#